data_AF-A0A662K745-F1
#
_entry.id   AF-A0A662K745-F1
#
_cell.length_a   1.000
_cell.length_b   1.000
_cell.length_c   1.000
_cell.angle_alpha   90.00
_cell.angle_beta   90.00
_cell.angle_gamma   90.00
#
_symmetry.space_group_name_H-M   'P 1'
#
loop_
_entity.id
_entity.type
_entity.pdbx_description
1 polymer ?
#
loop_
_entity_poly.entity_id
_entity_poly.type
_entity_poly.pdbx_seq_one_letter_code
_entity_poly.pdbx_strand_id
1 'polypeptide(L)'
;AKELGCSVYKAYDLISQYEKPSHRLKQAIELADKVEKISSEVETLTKKLKKLTLKTSKIEPIEDLSKKLSGLEENLTNLNKSLSKISEKVSSLEDKVERILNDLEWIHLSVEKRILERHKKCIWLDEDGFCRAMYFDKRIKGLVMRPEEQEGRIVYLLNVKKYPLICTACPYYESEETT
;
A
#
# COMPACT_ATOMS: atom_id res chain seq x y z
N ALA A 1 -99.32 -1.67 38.97
CA ALA A 1 -99.23 -0.98 37.66
C ALA A 1 -100.20 0.19 37.65
N LYS A 2 -99.78 1.38 38.09
CA LYS A 2 -100.50 2.63 37.86
C LYS A 2 -99.46 3.72 37.61
N GLU A 3 -99.69 4.49 36.54
CA GLU A 3 -99.10 5.80 36.20
C GLU A 3 -97.85 5.89 35.31
N LEU A 4 -97.68 5.02 34.32
CA LEU A 4 -96.87 5.37 33.14
C LEU A 4 -97.67 5.03 31.87
N GLY A 5 -97.97 6.03 31.03
CA GLY A 5 -98.59 5.81 29.72
C GLY A 5 -97.69 4.92 28.85
N CYS A 6 -98.26 4.18 27.88
CA CYS A 6 -97.53 3.15 27.11
C CYS A 6 -96.21 3.62 26.49
N SER A 7 -96.07 4.90 26.12
CA SER A 7 -94.81 5.49 25.64
C SER A 7 -93.77 5.67 26.76
N VAL A 8 -94.20 6.11 27.93
CA VAL A 8 -93.37 6.34 29.12
C VAL A 8 -92.93 5.01 29.74
N TYR A 9 -93.80 4.00 29.76
CA TYR A 9 -93.44 2.66 30.22
C TYR A 9 -92.39 2.02 29.30
N LYS A 10 -92.48 2.24 27.98
CA LYS A 10 -91.50 1.74 27.01
C LYS A 10 -90.14 2.45 27.15
N ALA A 11 -90.15 3.75 27.41
CA ALA A 11 -88.92 4.49 27.74
C ALA A 11 -88.32 4.06 29.08
N TYR A 12 -89.15 3.86 30.11
CA TYR A 12 -88.73 3.36 31.42
C TYR A 12 -88.15 1.95 31.33
N ASP A 13 -88.75 1.03 30.56
CA ASP A 13 -88.22 -0.33 30.39
C ASP A 13 -86.90 -0.35 29.62
N LEU A 14 -86.75 0.53 28.61
CA LEU A 14 -85.49 0.71 27.88
C LEU A 14 -84.38 1.32 28.75
N ILE A 15 -84.70 2.24 29.67
CA ILE A 15 -83.72 2.93 30.54
C ILE A 15 -83.48 2.15 31.84
N SER A 16 -84.48 1.47 32.39
CA SER A 16 -84.42 0.68 33.63
C SER A 16 -83.37 -0.43 33.56
N GLN A 17 -83.20 -1.02 32.38
CA GLN A 17 -82.15 -2.02 32.16
C GLN A 17 -80.74 -1.45 32.33
N TYR A 18 -80.54 -0.15 32.04
CA TYR A 18 -79.29 0.57 32.26
C TYR A 18 -79.14 1.12 33.69
N GLU A 19 -80.25 1.36 34.40
CA GLU A 19 -80.25 1.80 35.81
C GLU A 19 -80.03 0.65 36.81
N LYS A 20 -80.23 -0.61 36.39
CA LYS A 20 -79.99 -1.78 37.25
C LYS A 20 -78.50 -1.89 37.62
N PRO A 21 -78.16 -2.00 38.93
CA PRO A 21 -76.78 -2.12 39.40
C PRO A 21 -75.97 -3.22 38.69
N SER A 22 -76.62 -4.34 38.31
CA SER A 22 -75.96 -5.47 37.64
C SER A 22 -75.46 -5.16 36.23
N HIS A 23 -76.14 -4.31 35.45
CA HIS A 23 -75.72 -3.96 34.10
C HIS A 23 -74.54 -2.99 34.12
N ARG A 24 -74.55 -2.02 35.04
CA ARG A 24 -73.42 -1.12 35.30
C ARG A 24 -72.20 -1.89 35.79
N LEU A 25 -72.41 -2.91 36.62
CA LEU A 25 -71.35 -3.81 37.08
C LEU A 25 -70.72 -4.59 35.91
N LYS A 26 -71.53 -5.13 34.99
CA LYS A 26 -71.03 -5.80 33.77
C LYS A 26 -70.19 -4.88 32.89
N GLN A 27 -70.67 -3.66 32.61
CA GLN A 27 -69.90 -2.69 31.83
C GLN A 27 -68.59 -2.28 32.52
N ALA A 28 -68.61 -2.13 33.84
CA ALA A 28 -67.41 -1.82 34.62
C ALA A 28 -66.37 -2.95 34.54
N ILE A 29 -66.82 -4.22 34.58
CA ILE A 29 -65.94 -5.40 34.42
C ILE A 29 -65.34 -5.44 33.00
N GLU A 30 -66.16 -5.28 31.95
CA GLU A 30 -65.65 -5.26 30.57
C GLU A 30 -64.66 -4.11 30.32
N LEU A 31 -64.87 -2.95 30.95
CA LEU A 31 -63.96 -1.83 30.87
C LEU A 31 -62.66 -2.13 31.63
N ALA A 32 -62.74 -2.78 32.79
CA ALA A 32 -61.56 -3.22 33.56
C ALA A 32 -60.70 -4.22 32.74
N ASP A 33 -61.31 -5.19 32.07
CA ASP A 33 -60.61 -6.14 31.19
C ASP A 33 -59.89 -5.43 30.03
N LYS A 34 -60.54 -4.43 29.43
CA LYS A 34 -59.94 -3.61 28.36
C LYS A 34 -58.77 -2.78 28.91
N VAL A 35 -58.90 -2.22 30.11
CA VAL A 35 -57.84 -1.47 30.78
C VAL A 35 -56.65 -2.37 31.12
N GLU A 36 -56.87 -3.58 31.62
CA GLU A 36 -55.81 -4.57 31.86
C GLU A 36 -55.09 -4.93 30.56
N LYS A 37 -55.84 -5.19 29.48
CA LYS A 37 -55.25 -5.49 28.17
C LYS A 37 -54.39 -4.34 27.67
N ILE A 38 -54.90 -3.11 27.71
CA ILE A 38 -54.14 -1.91 27.32
C ILE A 38 -52.90 -1.76 28.19
N SER A 39 -53.01 -1.96 29.51
CA SER A 39 -51.87 -1.89 30.43
C SER A 39 -50.77 -2.88 30.04
N SER A 40 -51.15 -4.12 29.70
CA SER A 40 -50.20 -5.14 29.26
C SER A 40 -49.50 -4.79 27.92
N GLU A 41 -50.24 -4.17 26.98
CA GLU A 41 -49.69 -3.71 25.70
C GLU A 41 -48.73 -2.54 25.91
N VAL A 42 -49.06 -1.59 26.79
CA VAL A 42 -48.22 -0.45 27.17
C VAL A 42 -46.92 -0.92 27.82
N GLU A 43 -46.96 -1.90 28.72
CA GLU A 43 -45.73 -2.47 29.29
C GLU A 43 -44.84 -3.11 28.23
N THR A 44 -45.45 -3.83 27.30
CA THR A 44 -44.74 -4.51 26.21
C THR A 44 -44.06 -3.48 25.28
N LEU A 45 -44.78 -2.42 24.91
CA LEU A 45 -44.24 -1.32 24.12
C LEU A 45 -43.11 -0.58 24.87
N THR A 46 -43.27 -0.36 26.16
CA THR A 46 -42.25 0.27 27.01
C THR A 46 -40.96 -0.56 27.02
N LYS A 47 -41.06 -1.90 27.13
CA LYS A 47 -39.91 -2.81 27.05
C LYS A 47 -39.23 -2.76 25.68
N LYS A 48 -40.01 -2.73 24.59
CA LYS A 48 -39.48 -2.59 23.22
C LYS A 48 -38.77 -1.24 23.03
N LEU A 49 -39.35 -0.15 23.53
CA LEU A 49 -38.79 1.19 23.44
C LEU A 49 -37.45 1.28 24.18
N LYS A 50 -37.37 0.78 25.43
CA LYS A 50 -36.10 0.72 26.18
C LYS A 50 -35.02 -0.05 25.42
N LYS A 51 -35.38 -1.18 24.81
CA LYS A 51 -34.45 -1.99 24.00
C LYS A 51 -33.98 -1.24 22.74
N LEU A 52 -34.86 -0.47 22.10
CA LEU A 52 -34.50 0.37 20.95
C LEU A 52 -33.57 1.51 21.37
N THR A 53 -33.89 2.24 22.44
CA THR A 53 -33.04 3.32 22.97
C THR A 53 -31.61 2.85 23.27
N LEU A 54 -31.47 1.68 23.90
CA LEU A 54 -30.16 1.06 24.17
C LEU A 54 -29.39 0.63 22.92
N LYS A 55 -30.10 0.28 21.84
CA LYS A 55 -29.46 -0.04 20.56
C LYS A 55 -29.01 1.25 19.88
N THR A 56 -29.86 2.28 19.86
CA THR A 56 -29.55 3.57 19.23
C THR A 56 -28.39 4.27 19.94
N SER A 57 -28.27 4.17 21.27
CA SER A 57 -27.15 4.74 22.03
C SER A 57 -25.80 4.08 21.75
N LYS A 58 -25.77 2.90 21.12
CA LYS A 58 -24.55 2.19 20.72
C LYS A 58 -24.16 2.45 19.28
N ILE A 59 -25.00 3.14 18.50
CA ILE A 59 -24.68 3.54 17.13
C ILE A 59 -23.71 4.72 17.25
N GLU A 60 -22.52 4.55 16.67
CA GLU A 60 -21.53 5.63 16.60
C GLU A 60 -22.14 6.83 15.86
N PRO A 61 -21.99 8.07 16.35
CA PRO A 61 -22.55 9.23 15.69
C PRO A 61 -22.06 9.33 14.24
N ILE A 62 -22.97 9.70 13.35
CA ILE A 62 -22.65 9.90 11.93
C ILE A 62 -21.52 10.94 11.78
N GLU A 63 -21.47 11.93 12.67
CA GLU A 63 -20.41 12.93 12.73
C GLU A 63 -19.01 12.33 12.97
N ASP A 64 -18.89 11.29 13.80
CA ASP A 64 -17.59 10.67 14.10
C ASP A 64 -17.11 9.80 12.94
N LEU A 65 -18.04 9.09 12.28
CA LEU A 65 -17.74 8.36 11.04
C LEU A 65 -17.32 9.33 9.92
N SER A 66 -17.96 10.49 9.82
CA SER A 66 -17.61 11.52 8.84
C SER A 66 -16.18 12.06 9.06
N LYS A 67 -15.78 12.31 10.31
CA LYS A 67 -14.41 12.74 10.63
C LYS A 67 -13.36 11.65 10.32
N LYS A 68 -13.67 10.39 10.62
CA LYS A 68 -12.78 9.27 10.27
C LYS A 68 -12.62 9.18 8.76
N LEU A 69 -13.71 9.33 8.00
CA LEU A 69 -13.69 9.31 6.54
C LEU A 69 -12.83 10.44 5.98
N SER A 70 -12.99 11.67 6.45
CA SER A 70 -12.15 12.80 5.99
C SER A 70 -10.67 12.59 6.31
N GLY A 71 -10.35 12.02 7.47
CA GLY A 71 -8.96 11.69 7.82
C GLY A 71 -8.37 10.60 6.92
N LEU A 72 -9.17 9.60 6.53
CA LEU A 72 -8.76 8.58 5.57
C LEU A 72 -8.56 9.16 4.17
N GLU A 73 -9.43 10.06 3.72
CA GLU A 73 -9.29 10.76 2.45
C GLU A 73 -7.99 11.58 2.41
N GLU A 74 -7.69 12.33 3.46
CA GLU A 74 -6.44 13.09 3.55
C GLU A 74 -5.22 12.17 3.48
N ASN A 75 -5.22 11.07 4.25
CA ASN A 75 -4.15 10.08 4.20
C ASN A 75 -3.97 9.48 2.81
N LEU A 76 -5.07 9.15 2.12
CA LEU A 76 -5.04 8.63 0.76
C LEU A 76 -4.43 9.65 -0.22
N THR A 77 -4.78 10.93 -0.10
CA THR A 77 -4.17 11.98 -0.95
C THR A 77 -2.67 12.12 -0.70
N ASN A 78 -2.22 12.02 0.55
CA ASN A 78 -0.80 12.11 0.90
C ASN A 78 -0.01 10.88 0.43
N LEU A 79 -0.60 9.70 0.51
CA LEU A 79 -0.03 8.47 -0.04
C LEU A 79 0.11 8.57 -1.57
N ASN A 80 -0.91 9.05 -2.28
CA ASN A 80 -0.85 9.25 -3.73
C ASN A 80 0.25 10.23 -4.15
N LYS A 81 0.41 11.35 -3.42
CA LYS A 81 1.53 12.29 -3.66
C LYS A 81 2.89 11.63 -3.45
N SER A 82 3.02 10.81 -2.42
CA SER A 82 4.26 10.09 -2.12
C SER A 82 4.58 9.05 -3.19
N LEU A 83 3.56 8.32 -3.66
CA LEU A 83 3.69 7.33 -4.73
C LEU A 83 4.13 7.99 -6.05
N SER A 84 3.54 9.14 -6.40
CA SER A 84 3.94 9.92 -7.58
C SER A 84 5.41 10.33 -7.52
N LYS A 85 5.88 10.86 -6.38
CA LYS A 85 7.31 11.20 -6.19
C LYS A 85 8.24 9.99 -6.28
N ILE A 86 7.82 8.84 -5.77
CA ILE A 86 8.60 7.60 -5.89
C ILE A 86 8.67 7.18 -7.36
N SER A 87 7.55 7.23 -8.08
CA SER A 87 7.50 6.90 -9.51
C SER A 87 8.47 7.76 -10.33
N GLU A 88 8.50 9.08 -10.07
CA GLU A 88 9.45 9.98 -10.74
C GLU A 88 10.91 9.64 -10.44
N LYS A 89 11.23 9.30 -9.18
CA LYS A 89 12.57 8.89 -8.78
C LYS A 89 12.99 7.57 -9.43
N VAL A 90 12.08 6.60 -9.53
CA VAL A 90 12.33 5.32 -10.18
C VAL A 90 12.64 5.53 -11.66
N SER A 91 11.82 6.30 -12.38
CA SER A 91 12.07 6.62 -13.79
C SER A 91 13.42 7.33 -13.98
N SER A 92 13.78 8.29 -13.11
CA SER A 92 15.10 8.93 -13.17
C SER A 92 16.26 7.97 -12.89
N LEU A 93 16.06 6.94 -12.07
CA LEU A 93 17.07 5.92 -11.82
C LEU A 93 17.21 4.97 -13.02
N GLU A 94 16.11 4.59 -13.67
CA GLU A 94 16.12 3.79 -14.89
C GLU A 94 16.95 4.47 -15.98
N ASP A 95 16.73 5.76 -16.23
CA ASP A 95 17.52 6.55 -17.20
C ASP A 95 19.02 6.56 -16.87
N LYS A 96 19.37 6.68 -15.59
CA LYS A 96 20.78 6.68 -15.15
C LYS A 96 21.43 5.31 -15.33
N VAL A 97 20.70 4.24 -15.03
CA VAL A 97 21.17 2.86 -15.22
C VAL A 97 21.41 2.59 -16.69
N GLU A 98 20.48 3.00 -17.58
CA GLU A 98 20.65 2.84 -19.03
C GLU A 98 21.90 3.57 -19.53
N ARG A 99 22.15 4.81 -19.08
CA ARG A 99 23.37 5.55 -19.43
C ARG A 99 24.64 4.83 -18.96
N ILE A 100 24.65 4.33 -17.73
CA ILE A 100 25.81 3.58 -17.19
C ILE A 100 26.05 2.30 -18.00
N LEU A 101 25.00 1.58 -18.39
CA LEU A 101 25.13 0.38 -19.21
C LEU A 101 25.74 0.70 -20.58
N ASN A 102 25.28 1.78 -21.22
CA ASN A 102 25.85 2.24 -22.49
C ASN A 102 27.32 2.63 -22.34
N ASP A 103 27.69 3.37 -21.28
CA ASP A 103 29.08 3.74 -21.01
C ASP A 103 29.96 2.50 -20.78
N LEU A 104 29.46 1.51 -20.04
CA LEU A 104 30.17 0.24 -19.80
C LEU A 104 30.34 -0.57 -21.08
N GLU A 105 29.36 -0.59 -21.98
CA GLU A 105 29.47 -1.24 -23.28
C GLU A 105 30.56 -0.57 -24.13
N TRP A 106 30.59 0.77 -24.18
CA TRP A 106 31.64 1.51 -24.88
C TRP A 106 33.03 1.25 -24.29
N ILE A 107 33.14 1.20 -22.96
CA ILE A 107 34.39 0.86 -22.27
C ILE A 107 34.82 -0.56 -22.63
N HIS A 108 33.91 -1.52 -22.57
CA HIS A 108 34.19 -2.91 -22.92
C HIS A 108 34.71 -3.02 -24.35
N LEU A 109 33.96 -2.47 -25.33
CA LEU A 109 34.36 -2.45 -26.73
C LEU A 109 35.71 -1.76 -26.93
N SER A 110 35.93 -0.61 -26.30
CA SER A 110 37.20 0.11 -26.43
C SER A 110 38.38 -0.74 -25.98
N VAL A 111 38.26 -1.40 -24.84
CA VAL A 111 39.32 -2.24 -24.28
C VAL A 111 39.51 -3.52 -25.07
N GLU A 112 38.42 -4.16 -25.50
CA GLU A 112 38.44 -5.36 -26.33
C GLU A 112 39.24 -5.13 -27.62
N LYS A 113 39.02 -3.98 -28.27
CA LYS A 113 39.77 -3.58 -29.47
C LYS A 113 41.28 -3.48 -29.22
N ARG A 114 41.68 -2.92 -28.07
CA ARG A 114 43.10 -2.75 -27.72
C ARG A 114 43.81 -4.08 -27.43
N ILE A 115 43.06 -5.12 -27.04
CA ILE A 115 43.63 -6.38 -26.54
C ILE A 115 43.46 -7.53 -27.53
N LEU A 116 42.34 -7.60 -28.23
CA LEU A 116 41.94 -8.76 -29.04
C LEU A 116 41.92 -8.49 -30.56
N GLU A 117 41.67 -7.25 -31.02
CA GLU A 117 41.59 -6.97 -32.47
C GLU A 117 42.98 -6.86 -33.12
N ARG A 118 43.23 -7.68 -34.15
CA ARG A 118 44.51 -7.77 -34.88
C ARG A 118 45.02 -6.44 -35.44
N HIS A 119 44.13 -5.49 -35.76
CA HIS A 119 44.48 -4.22 -36.41
C HIS A 119 44.50 -3.01 -35.47
N LYS A 120 44.17 -3.21 -34.18
CA LYS A 120 44.19 -2.17 -33.13
C LYS A 120 44.81 -2.69 -31.83
N LYS A 121 45.52 -3.80 -31.92
CA LYS A 121 46.17 -4.43 -30.77
C LYS A 121 47.26 -3.50 -30.25
N CYS A 122 47.31 -3.35 -28.94
CA CYS A 122 48.34 -2.58 -28.25
C CYS A 122 49.72 -3.19 -28.47
N ILE A 123 50.70 -2.40 -28.93
CA ILE A 123 52.08 -2.86 -29.18
C ILE A 123 52.79 -3.35 -27.91
N TRP A 124 52.36 -2.86 -26.75
CA TRP A 124 52.93 -3.19 -25.45
C TRP A 124 52.45 -4.52 -24.89
N LEU A 125 51.47 -5.13 -25.55
CA LEU A 125 50.87 -6.40 -25.14
C LEU A 125 51.61 -7.58 -25.76
N ASP A 126 52.18 -8.44 -24.94
CA ASP A 126 52.78 -9.70 -25.42
C ASP A 126 51.71 -10.76 -25.78
N GLU A 127 52.16 -11.90 -26.30
CA GLU A 127 51.28 -13.00 -26.73
C GLU A 127 50.51 -13.62 -25.55
N ASP A 128 51.16 -13.75 -24.40
CA ASP A 128 50.63 -14.30 -23.15
C ASP A 128 49.64 -13.34 -22.44
N GLY A 129 49.55 -12.09 -22.89
CA GLY A 129 48.64 -11.08 -22.39
C GLY A 129 49.20 -10.19 -21.28
N PHE A 130 50.51 -10.18 -21.06
CA PHE A 130 51.19 -9.28 -20.12
C PHE A 130 51.56 -7.96 -20.80
N CYS A 131 51.28 -6.84 -20.12
CA CYS A 131 51.60 -5.50 -20.60
C CYS A 131 53.03 -5.10 -20.19
N ARG A 132 53.86 -4.71 -21.16
CA ARG A 132 55.23 -4.24 -20.93
C ARG A 132 55.33 -2.75 -20.56
N ALA A 133 54.34 -1.94 -20.93
CA ALA A 133 54.31 -0.51 -20.62
C ALA A 133 53.80 -0.22 -19.20
N MET A 134 52.82 -0.99 -18.72
CA MET A 134 52.18 -0.75 -17.43
C MET A 134 52.59 -1.87 -16.46
N TYR A 135 53.72 -1.64 -15.79
CA TYR A 135 54.31 -2.53 -14.80
C TYR A 135 54.24 -1.93 -13.40
N PHE A 136 54.50 -2.76 -12.40
CA PHE A 136 54.51 -2.38 -10.99
C PHE A 136 55.83 -2.78 -10.33
N ASP A 137 56.34 -1.95 -9.42
CA ASP A 137 57.57 -2.26 -8.67
C ASP A 137 57.39 -3.40 -7.65
N LYS A 138 56.15 -3.77 -7.36
CA LYS A 138 55.79 -4.80 -6.39
C LYS A 138 54.68 -5.68 -6.92
N ARG A 139 54.74 -6.96 -6.54
CA ARG A 139 53.66 -7.89 -6.80
C ARG A 139 52.42 -7.53 -6.00
N ILE A 140 51.28 -7.42 -6.67
CA ILE A 140 49.97 -7.20 -6.05
C ILE A 140 49.30 -8.56 -5.82
N LYS A 141 48.89 -8.83 -4.58
CA LYS A 141 48.25 -10.09 -4.20
C LYS A 141 46.91 -10.24 -4.92
N GLY A 142 46.65 -11.43 -5.47
CA GLY A 142 45.39 -11.75 -6.17
C GLY A 142 45.39 -11.38 -7.65
N LEU A 143 46.42 -10.69 -8.15
CA LEU A 143 46.59 -10.42 -9.57
C LEU A 143 47.56 -11.42 -10.22
N VAL A 144 47.27 -11.75 -11.47
CA VAL A 144 48.16 -12.54 -12.33
C VAL A 144 49.23 -11.61 -12.88
N MET A 145 50.45 -11.75 -12.35
CA MET A 145 51.60 -10.92 -12.68
C MET A 145 52.84 -11.76 -12.95
N ARG A 146 53.66 -11.34 -13.93
CA ARG A 146 54.93 -11.98 -14.28
C ARG A 146 56.10 -11.08 -13.86
N PRO A 147 57.07 -11.57 -13.07
CA PRO A 147 58.29 -10.81 -12.79
C PRO A 147 59.15 -10.71 -14.06
N GLU A 148 59.76 -9.55 -14.28
CA GLU A 148 60.69 -9.31 -15.39
C GLU A 148 61.82 -8.38 -14.91
N GLU A 149 63.04 -8.63 -15.36
CA GLU A 149 64.18 -7.76 -15.05
C GLU A 149 64.25 -6.63 -16.08
N GLN A 150 64.15 -5.38 -15.61
CA GLN A 150 64.30 -4.18 -16.42
C GLN A 150 65.30 -3.24 -15.73
N GLU A 151 66.36 -2.85 -16.46
CA GLU A 151 67.41 -1.94 -15.97
C GLU A 151 68.00 -2.32 -14.58
N GLY A 152 68.20 -3.63 -14.35
CA GLY A 152 68.76 -4.16 -13.09
C GLY A 152 67.78 -4.18 -11.91
N ARG A 153 66.48 -4.01 -12.15
CA ARG A 153 65.41 -4.12 -11.14
C ARG A 153 64.37 -5.13 -11.58
N ILE A 154 63.76 -5.83 -10.61
CA ILE A 154 62.62 -6.71 -10.89
C ILE A 154 61.34 -5.85 -10.88
N VAL A 155 60.65 -5.83 -12.02
CA VAL A 155 59.31 -5.27 -12.18
C VAL A 155 58.28 -6.39 -12.36
N TYR A 156 57.00 -6.09 -12.16
CA TYR A 156 55.92 -7.04 -12.29
C TYR A 156 54.93 -6.59 -13.37
N LEU A 157 54.88 -7.33 -14.47
CA LEU A 157 53.96 -7.09 -15.57
C LEU A 157 52.58 -7.66 -15.23
N LEU A 158 51.51 -6.89 -15.47
CA LEU A 158 50.14 -7.34 -15.24
C LEU A 158 49.56 -8.03 -16.48
N ASN A 159 48.85 -9.15 -16.29
CA ASN A 159 48.11 -9.79 -17.37
C ASN A 159 46.81 -9.01 -17.67
N VAL A 160 46.84 -8.15 -18.68
CA VAL A 160 45.70 -7.30 -19.04
C VAL A 160 44.62 -8.05 -19.81
N LYS A 161 44.89 -9.25 -20.37
CA LYS A 161 43.80 -10.12 -20.88
C LYS A 161 42.87 -10.57 -19.76
N LYS A 162 43.41 -10.82 -18.55
CA LYS A 162 42.62 -11.17 -17.36
C LYS A 162 42.03 -9.94 -16.65
N TYR A 163 42.69 -8.79 -16.74
CA TYR A 163 42.26 -7.54 -16.10
C TYR A 163 42.19 -6.38 -17.11
N PRO A 164 41.28 -6.45 -18.09
CA PRO A 164 41.30 -5.60 -19.28
C PRO A 164 40.99 -4.14 -18.96
N LEU A 165 40.17 -3.86 -17.94
CA LEU A 165 39.74 -2.51 -17.59
C LEU A 165 40.90 -1.56 -17.24
N ILE A 166 42.05 -2.08 -16.82
CA ILE A 166 43.22 -1.24 -16.53
C ILE A 166 43.72 -0.51 -17.79
N CYS A 167 43.46 -1.07 -18.97
CA CYS A 167 43.84 -0.47 -20.25
C CYS A 167 43.00 0.76 -20.61
N THR A 168 41.85 1.00 -19.96
CA THR A 168 41.01 2.18 -20.23
C THR A 168 41.75 3.49 -19.96
N ALA A 169 42.51 3.53 -18.87
CA ALA A 169 43.26 4.70 -18.40
C ALA A 169 44.75 4.66 -18.78
N CYS A 170 45.17 3.73 -19.65
CA CYS A 170 46.58 3.58 -20.02
C CYS A 170 47.05 4.80 -20.83
N PRO A 171 48.00 5.61 -20.32
CA PRO A 171 48.52 6.76 -21.04
C PRO A 171 49.51 6.38 -22.15
N TYR A 172 49.95 5.11 -22.17
CA TYR A 172 50.93 4.57 -23.11
C TYR A 172 50.28 3.74 -24.23
N TYR A 173 48.96 3.80 -24.40
CA TYR A 173 48.30 3.03 -25.45
C TYR A 173 48.77 3.48 -26.83
N GLU A 174 49.26 2.51 -27.60
CA GLU A 174 49.68 2.68 -28.99
C GLU A 174 49.30 1.41 -29.74
N SER A 175 48.57 1.55 -30.84
CA SER A 175 48.14 0.42 -31.68
C SER A 175 49.20 0.07 -32.71
N GLU A 176 49.31 -1.21 -33.04
CA GLU A 176 50.03 -1.64 -34.24
C GLU A 176 49.45 -0.90 -35.46
N GLU A 177 50.28 -0.09 -36.15
CA GLU A 177 49.85 0.59 -37.37
C GLU A 177 49.60 -0.45 -38.48
N THR A 178 48.44 -0.37 -39.12
CA THR A 178 48.18 -1.10 -40.37
C THR A 178 48.86 -0.37 -41.53
N THR A 179 50.03 -0.84 -41.96
CA THR A 179 50.49 -0.67 -43.36
C THR A 179 49.69 -1.55 -44.30
#